data_AF-A0A1P8Q3T2-F1
#
_entry.id   AF-A0A1P8Q3T2-F1
#
_cell.length_a   1.000
_cell.length_b   1.000
_cell.length_c   1.000
_cell.angle_alpha   90.00
_cell.angle_beta   90.00
_cell.angle_gamma   90.00
#
_symmetry.space_group_name_H-M   'P 1'
#
loop_
_entity.id
_entity.type
_entity.pdbx_description
1 polymer ?
#
loop_
_entity_poly.entity_id
_entity_poly.type
_entity_poly.pdbx_seq_one_letter_code
_entity_poly.pdbx_strand_id
1 'polypeptide(L)' 'MNDLEKLVDLSIQFGQMRVLVNREPTHWYVHEFLRLAGEMNEQKKSLSTAIENDKLTILINKSIISQRENE' A
#
# COMPACT_ATOMS: atom_id res chain seq x y z
N MET A 1 -27.92 29.09 8.73
CA MET A 1 -27.38 27.73 8.93
C MET A 1 -25.98 27.86 9.50
N ASN A 2 -25.79 27.39 10.72
CA ASN A 2 -24.50 27.33 11.42
C ASN A 2 -23.59 26.30 10.73
N ASP A 3 -22.28 26.49 10.78
CA ASP A 3 -21.30 25.55 10.21
C ASP A 3 -21.39 24.15 10.82
N LEU A 4 -21.84 24.04 12.08
CA LEU A 4 -22.13 22.75 12.70
C LEU A 4 -23.29 22.02 12.00
N GLU A 5 -24.35 22.76 11.64
CA GLU A 5 -25.51 22.19 10.94
C GLU A 5 -25.12 21.73 9.53
N LYS A 6 -24.27 22.51 8.83
CA LYS A 6 -23.74 22.11 7.51
C LYS A 6 -22.88 20.84 7.58
N LEU A 7 -22.07 20.69 8.64
CA LEU A 7 -21.22 19.51 8.82
C LEU A 7 -22.05 18.25 9.10
N VAL A 8 -23.11 18.38 9.90
CA VAL A 8 -24.06 17.29 10.16
C VAL A 8 -24.77 16.89 8.88
N ASP A 9 -25.24 17.85 8.10
CA ASP A 9 -25.97 17.59 6.86
C ASP A 9 -25.08 16.91 5.79
N LEU A 10 -23.83 17.37 5.66
CA LEU A 10 -22.80 16.71 4.84
C LEU A 10 -22.54 15.27 5.30
N SER A 11 -22.44 15.04 6.61
CA SER A 11 -22.18 13.71 7.17
C SER A 11 -23.34 12.74 6.91
N ILE A 12 -24.58 13.23 6.96
CA ILE A 12 -25.78 12.45 6.63
C ILE A 12 -25.79 12.09 5.13
N GLN A 13 -25.48 13.05 4.26
CA GLN A 13 -25.41 12.82 2.81
C GLN A 13 -24.32 11.81 2.46
N PHE A 14 -23.13 11.90 3.07
CA PHE A 14 -22.06 10.90 2.92
C PHE A 14 -22.47 9.52 3.44
N GLY A 15 -23.17 9.45 4.57
CA GLY A 15 -23.69 8.20 5.13
C GLY A 15 -24.70 7.52 4.18
N GLN A 16 -25.63 8.29 3.61
CA GLN A 16 -26.61 7.80 2.64
C GLN A 16 -25.95 7.36 1.33
N MET A 17 -24.96 8.11 0.84
CA MET A 17 -24.19 7.75 -0.34
C MET A 17 -23.40 6.45 -0.13
N ARG A 18 -22.84 6.22 1.06
CA ARG A 18 -22.17 4.95 1.40
C ARG A 18 -23.14 3.76 1.37
N VAL A 19 -24.38 3.95 1.83
CA VAL A 19 -25.42 2.91 1.78
C VAL A 19 -25.85 2.60 0.34
N LEU A 20 -25.94 3.61 -0.53
CA LEU A 20 -26.27 3.43 -1.95
C LEU A 20 -25.13 2.76 -2.71
N VAL A 21 -23.88 3.18 -2.46
CA VAL A 21 -22.69 2.57 -3.05
C VAL A 21 -22.55 1.11 -2.60
N ASN A 22 -22.86 0.77 -1.34
CA ASN A 22 -22.86 -0.61 -0.84
C ASN A 22 -23.93 -1.53 -1.48
N ARG A 23 -24.93 -0.97 -2.18
CA ARG A 23 -26.01 -1.76 -2.83
C ARG A 23 -25.70 -2.12 -4.28
N GLU A 24 -24.72 -1.47 -4.89
CA GLU A 24 -24.31 -1.73 -6.27
C GLU A 24 -23.29 -2.88 -6.32
N PRO A 25 -23.46 -3.90 -7.18
CA PRO A 25 -22.48 -4.98 -7.34
C PRO A 25 -21.09 -4.44 -7.71
N THR A 26 -21.06 -3.27 -8.35
CA THR A 26 -19.89 -2.47 -8.73
C THR A 26 -18.97 -2.13 -7.55
N HIS A 27 -19.52 -1.95 -6.35
CA HIS A 27 -18.74 -1.66 -5.14
C HIS A 27 -17.93 -2.86 -4.65
N TRP A 28 -18.44 -4.08 -4.82
CA TRP A 28 -17.67 -5.28 -4.50
C TRP A 28 -16.42 -5.38 -5.37
N TYR A 29 -16.53 -5.08 -6.67
CA TYR A 29 -15.38 -5.04 -7.57
C TYR A 29 -14.37 -3.94 -7.21
N VAL A 30 -14.83 -2.78 -6.74
CA VAL A 30 -13.93 -1.70 -6.29
C VAL A 30 -13.18 -2.10 -5.02
N HIS A 31 -13.86 -2.69 -4.03
CA HIS A 31 -13.18 -3.21 -2.83
C HIS A 31 -12.20 -4.33 -3.15
N GLU A 32 -12.59 -5.25 -4.02
CA GLU A 32 -11.74 -6.37 -4.42
C GLU A 32 -10.52 -5.87 -5.20
N PHE A 33 -10.70 -4.89 -6.10
CA PHE A 33 -9.59 -4.22 -6.78
C PHE A 33 -8.65 -3.54 -5.79
N LEU A 34 -9.19 -2.78 -4.83
CA LEU A 34 -8.39 -2.09 -3.82
C LEU A 34 -7.63 -3.08 -2.91
N ARG A 35 -8.26 -4.21 -2.56
CA ARG A 35 -7.63 -5.30 -1.81
C ARG A 35 -6.46 -5.90 -2.58
N LEU A 36 -6.68 -6.29 -3.83
CA LEU A 36 -5.64 -6.84 -4.70
C LEU A 36 -4.49 -5.86 -4.95
N ALA A 37 -4.80 -4.57 -5.16
CA ALA A 37 -3.80 -3.53 -5.31
C ALA A 37 -2.95 -3.36 -4.03
N GLY A 38 -3.57 -3.48 -2.85
CA GLY A 38 -2.88 -3.49 -1.56
C GLY A 38 -1.91 -4.67 -1.45
N GLU A 39 -2.38 -5.88 -1.72
CA GLU A 39 -1.57 -7.11 -1.67
C GLU A 39 -0.38 -7.05 -2.64
N MET A 40 -0.60 -6.59 -3.87
CA MET A 40 0.48 -6.40 -4.85
C MET A 40 1.51 -5.37 -4.39
N ASN A 41 1.07 -4.29 -3.74
CA ASN A 41 1.97 -3.28 -3.22
C ASN A 41 2.82 -3.80 -2.05
N GLU A 42 2.25 -4.62 -1.17
CA GLU A 42 2.99 -5.28 -0.09
C GLU A 42 4.02 -6.28 -0.63
N GLN A 43 3.63 -7.10 -1.61
CA GLN A 43 4.55 -8.02 -2.29
C GLN A 43 5.70 -7.27 -2.98
N LYS A 44 5.40 -6.16 -3.65
CA LYS A 44 6.42 -5.31 -4.29
C LYS A 44 7.40 -4.75 -3.26
N LYS A 45 6.92 -4.27 -2.10
CA LYS A 45 7.79 -3.80 -1.01
C LYS A 45 8.69 -4.93 -0.50
N SER A 46 8.11 -6.10 -0.22
CA SER A 46 8.86 -7.27 0.23
C SER A 46 9.96 -7.66 -0.77
N LEU A 47 9.64 -7.66 -2.05
CA LEU A 47 10.61 -7.97 -3.11
C LEU A 47 11.72 -6.92 -3.21
N SER A 48 11.37 -5.64 -3.11
CA SER A 48 12.37 -4.55 -3.13
C SER A 48 13.36 -4.68 -1.98
N THR A 49 12.87 -4.96 -0.77
CA THR A 49 13.72 -5.18 0.41
C THR A 49 14.63 -6.39 0.25
N ALA A 50 14.11 -7.49 -0.31
CA ALA A 50 14.93 -8.68 -0.57
C ALA A 50 16.07 -8.38 -1.57
N ILE A 51 15.77 -7.65 -2.65
CA ILE A 51 16.77 -7.25 -3.65
C ILE A 51 17.84 -6.32 -3.04
N GLU A 52 17.46 -5.38 -2.17
CA GLU A 52 18.41 -4.50 -1.48
C GLU A 52 19.34 -5.28 -0.55
N ASN A 53 18.80 -6.24 0.20
CA ASN A 53 19.60 -7.12 1.06
C ASN A 53 20.56 -8.01 0.25
N ASP A 54 20.11 -8.54 -0.88
CA ASP A 54 20.96 -9.33 -1.78
C ASP A 54 22.11 -8.48 -2.35
N LYS A 55 21.82 -7.25 -2.78
CA LYS A 55 22.85 -6.32 -3.27
C LYS A 55 23.88 -6.00 -2.18
N LEU A 56 23.43 -5.77 -0.94
CA LEU A 56 24.31 -5.52 0.20
C LEU A 56 25.20 -6.73 0.48
N THR A 57 24.62 -7.94 0.48
CA THR A 57 25.35 -9.19 0.67
C THR A 57 26.44 -9.39 -0.40
N ILE A 58 26.12 -9.12 -1.67
CA ILE A 58 27.09 -9.19 -2.78
C ILE A 58 28.23 -8.19 -2.57
N LEU A 59 27.92 -6.95 -2.14
CA LEU A 59 28.92 -5.92 -1.89
C LEU A 59 29.87 -6.31 -0.74
N ILE A 60 29.32 -6.83 0.37
CA ILE A 60 30.11 -7.30 1.51
C ILE A 60 31.04 -8.44 1.08
N ASN A 61 30.52 -9.43 0.36
CA ASN A 61 31.33 -10.55 -0.12
C ASN A 61 32.48 -10.09 -1.04
N LYS A 62 32.20 -9.14 -1.95
CA LYS A 62 33.26 -8.55 -2.79
C LYS A 62 34.33 -7.84 -1.97
N SER A 63 33.95 -7.10 -0.94
CA SER A 63 34.89 -6.42 -0.04
C SER A 63 35.77 -7.42 0.71
N ILE A 64 35.20 -8.50 1.23
CA ILE A 64 35.95 -9.54 1.96
C ILE A 64 36.96 -10.22 1.04
N ILE A 65 36.57 -10.56 -0.18
CA ILE A 65 37.47 -11.18 -1.17
C ILE A 65 38.63 -10.22 -1.49
N SER A 66 38.33 -8.95 -1.77
CA SER A 66 39.34 -7.95 -2.07
C SER A 66 40.32 -7.71 -0.90
N GLN A 67 39.87 -7.80 0.34
CA GLN A 67 40.75 -7.72 1.51
C GLN A 67 41.71 -8.91 1.58
N ARG A 68 41.23 -10.13 1.32
CA ARG A 68 42.06 -11.35 1.33
C ARG A 68 43.08 -11.43 0.19
N GLU A 69 42.81 -10.78 -0.94
CA GLU A 69 43.73 -10.74 -2.08
C GLU A 69 44.88 -9.73 -1.90
N ASN A 70 44.75 -8.78 -0.96
CA ASN A 70 45.74 -7.75 -0.67
C ASN A 70 46.57 -8.01 0.61
N GLU A 71 46.35 -9.16 1.27
CA GLU A 71 47.18 -9.72 2.35
C GLU A 71 48.23 -10.69 1.80
#